data_AF-A0A821H7U9-F1
#
_entry.id   AF-A0A821H7U9-F1
#
_cell.length_a   1.000
_cell.length_b   1.000
_cell.length_c   1.000
_cell.angle_alpha   90.00
_cell.angle_beta   90.00
_cell.angle_gamma   90.00
#
_symmetry.space_group_name_H-M   'P 1'
#
loop_
_entity.id
_entity.type
_entity.pdbx_description
1 polymer ?
#
loop_
_entity_poly.entity_id
_entity_poly.type
_entity_poly.pdbx_seq_one_letter_code
_entity_poly.pdbx_strand_id
1 'polypeptide(L)'
;MIDEKHNLVKIIDKDISKEPILFATQPDHIVYENEPPQTKYYVNFTYDTSDAVYLSYLRSNLNWKTRYQLNLFENVKPATFIAMADIRNDGQSKVDIESAELLSDDINLKVHPKPNYTPMLFQGSHNNFPNSFIGIGNSLFKKSVGQGEEIFDLYVFSITEPISINAKTNYLLPMLHPQVIVEQYASISTHFNGAGNVSGKAERTFCLSSDRSLSRGDCIIRESDRLVDQTYLPDIAAKHKHEFSVGKDADIVYKENATLVSSFSLNTTTSLHDFITTSKPLTYEINLSVKNYKTNRAVKIDYQKHMFSSSIKLVTSNANITLENSIIKYTTILEANEEKILTYTYEITNRYIGLSIHSY
;
A
#
# COMPACT_ATOMS: atom_id res chain seq x y z
N MET A 1 29.37 14.59 -42.00
CA MET A 1 27.89 14.65 -42.10
C MET A 1 27.33 13.42 -41.43
N ILE A 2 26.35 13.56 -40.54
CA ILE A 2 25.81 12.47 -39.73
C ILE A 2 24.38 12.19 -40.20
N ASP A 3 24.08 10.93 -40.51
CA ASP A 3 22.72 10.44 -40.76
C ASP A 3 22.28 9.61 -39.55
N GLU A 4 21.58 10.27 -38.63
CA GLU A 4 21.10 9.68 -37.38
C GLU A 4 20.04 8.58 -37.60
N LYS A 5 19.30 8.64 -38.70
CA LYS A 5 18.25 7.65 -39.00
C LYS A 5 18.85 6.28 -39.32
N HIS A 6 20.03 6.27 -39.92
CA HIS A 6 20.72 5.06 -40.33
C HIS A 6 22.01 4.80 -39.55
N ASN A 7 22.32 5.63 -38.54
CA ASN A 7 23.56 5.59 -37.74
C ASN A 7 24.85 5.63 -38.59
N LEU A 8 24.87 6.50 -39.61
CA LEU A 8 26.01 6.63 -40.52
C LEU A 8 26.76 7.94 -40.28
N VAL A 9 28.09 7.86 -40.17
CA VAL A 9 28.97 9.02 -40.14
C VAL A 9 29.78 9.05 -41.43
N LYS A 10 29.62 10.15 -42.19
CA LYS A 10 30.39 10.44 -43.39
C LYS A 10 31.55 11.35 -43.04
N ILE A 11 32.77 10.84 -43.18
CA ILE A 11 33.99 11.65 -43.12
C ILE A 11 34.16 12.31 -44.50
N ILE A 12 34.26 13.62 -44.51
CA ILE A 12 34.62 14.40 -45.69
C ILE A 12 36.02 14.92 -45.42
N ASP A 13 37.02 14.09 -45.70
CA ASP A 13 38.40 14.54 -45.72
C ASP A 13 38.70 15.08 -47.12
N LYS A 14 39.31 16.26 -47.21
CA LYS A 14 39.66 16.87 -48.51
C LYS A 14 40.79 16.11 -49.21
N ASP A 15 41.59 15.33 -48.46
CA ASP A 15 42.79 14.68 -48.96
C ASP A 15 42.64 13.15 -49.20
N ILE A 16 41.50 12.54 -48.84
CA ILE A 16 41.31 11.09 -48.92
C ILE A 16 40.20 10.72 -49.93
N SER A 17 40.60 10.59 -51.20
CA SER A 17 39.88 9.95 -52.32
C SER A 17 38.50 10.52 -52.71
N LYS A 18 38.14 10.39 -53.99
CA LYS A 18 36.92 10.98 -54.59
C LYS A 18 35.61 10.34 -54.09
N GLU A 19 35.67 9.27 -53.31
CA GLU A 19 34.49 8.56 -52.82
C GLU A 19 34.37 8.67 -51.30
N PRO A 20 33.18 9.02 -50.78
CA PRO A 20 32.99 9.24 -49.36
C PRO A 20 33.01 7.93 -48.58
N ILE A 21 33.87 7.85 -47.56
CA ILE A 21 33.89 6.72 -46.64
C ILE A 21 32.78 6.90 -45.60
N LEU A 22 31.92 5.89 -45.48
CA LEU A 22 30.82 5.83 -44.52
C LEU A 22 31.18 4.83 -43.41
N PHE A 23 30.98 5.24 -42.16
CA PHE A 23 31.13 4.38 -40.99
C PHE A 23 29.77 4.18 -40.32
N ALA A 24 29.44 2.94 -40.00
CA ALA A 24 28.37 2.65 -39.06
C ALA A 24 28.90 2.86 -37.64
N THR A 25 28.16 3.58 -36.81
CA THR A 25 28.53 3.82 -35.41
C THR A 25 27.34 3.51 -34.50
N GLN A 26 27.61 3.21 -33.24
CA GLN A 26 26.53 3.14 -32.25
C GLN A 26 26.05 4.57 -31.93
N PRO A 27 24.75 4.79 -31.64
CA PRO A 27 24.21 6.13 -31.37
C PRO A 27 24.89 6.86 -30.20
N ASP A 28 25.35 6.12 -29.20
CA ASP A 28 26.04 6.62 -28.00
C ASP A 28 27.52 6.98 -28.25
N HIS A 29 28.07 6.60 -29.40
CA HIS A 29 29.44 6.95 -29.81
C HIS A 29 29.52 8.24 -30.66
N ILE A 30 28.37 8.87 -30.97
CA ILE A 30 28.34 10.15 -31.68
C ILE A 30 28.41 11.28 -30.66
N VAL A 31 29.56 11.94 -30.60
CA VAL A 31 29.76 13.13 -29.75
C VAL A 31 29.51 14.37 -30.60
N TYR A 32 28.49 15.15 -30.25
CA TYR A 32 28.21 16.42 -30.89
C TYR A 32 28.97 17.55 -30.17
N GLU A 33 29.57 18.45 -30.95
CA GLU A 33 30.25 19.64 -30.43
C GLU A 33 29.25 20.64 -29.79
N ASN A 34 28.00 20.62 -30.26
CA ASN A 34 26.86 21.33 -29.67
C ASN A 34 25.63 20.41 -29.68
N GLU A 35 24.74 20.54 -28.70
CA GLU A 35 23.51 19.74 -28.64
C GLU A 35 22.71 19.87 -29.96
N PRO A 36 22.43 18.77 -30.68
CA PRO A 36 21.76 18.84 -31.98
C PRO A 36 20.34 19.42 -31.81
N PRO A 37 19.85 20.22 -32.78
CA PRO A 37 18.52 20.80 -32.71
C PRO A 37 17.47 19.70 -32.65
N GLN A 38 16.76 19.59 -31.51
CA GLN A 38 15.70 18.60 -31.33
C GLN A 38 14.64 18.74 -32.43
N THR A 39 14.30 17.62 -33.08
CA THR A 39 13.22 17.54 -34.07
C THR A 39 11.88 17.84 -33.41
N LYS A 40 11.38 19.06 -33.61
CA LYS A 40 10.00 19.43 -33.31
C LYS A 40 9.12 18.96 -34.46
N TYR A 41 8.23 18.00 -34.19
CA TYR A 41 7.18 17.65 -35.13
C TYR A 41 6.06 18.67 -35.03
N TYR A 42 5.79 19.37 -36.12
CA TYR A 42 4.66 20.29 -36.23
C TYR A 42 3.51 19.57 -36.92
N VAL A 43 2.35 19.53 -36.26
CA VAL A 43 1.10 19.07 -36.88
C VAL A 43 0.23 20.29 -37.07
N ASN A 44 0.04 20.70 -38.32
CA ASN A 44 -0.83 21.81 -38.67
C ASN A 44 -2.22 21.26 -38.97
N PHE A 45 -3.22 21.82 -38.31
CA PHE A 45 -4.62 21.53 -38.59
C PHE A 45 -5.27 22.78 -39.18
N THR A 46 -6.03 22.60 -40.26
CA THR A 46 -6.83 23.66 -40.87
C THR A 46 -8.29 23.25 -40.80
N TYR A 47 -9.13 24.11 -40.25
CA TYR A 47 -10.57 23.91 -40.14
C TYR A 47 -11.27 25.16 -40.67
N ASP A 48 -12.37 24.97 -41.41
CA ASP A 48 -13.23 26.05 -41.90
C ASP A 48 -14.60 25.88 -41.23
N THR A 49 -14.78 26.57 -40.09
CA THR A 49 -16.02 26.54 -39.32
C THR A 49 -16.19 27.83 -38.53
N SER A 50 -17.45 28.25 -38.34
CA SER A 50 -17.82 29.34 -37.44
C SER A 50 -17.83 28.93 -35.96
N ASP A 51 -17.75 27.64 -35.69
CA ASP A 51 -17.92 27.07 -34.36
C ASP A 51 -16.57 26.89 -33.63
N ALA A 52 -16.65 26.73 -32.29
CA ALA A 52 -15.47 26.42 -31.49
C ALA A 52 -14.91 25.03 -31.85
N VAL A 53 -13.64 24.97 -32.24
CA VAL A 53 -12.93 23.72 -32.53
C VAL A 53 -12.14 23.27 -31.30
N TYR A 54 -12.37 22.04 -30.86
CA TYR A 54 -11.64 21.41 -29.76
C TYR A 54 -10.70 20.32 -30.29
N LEU A 55 -9.40 20.44 -30.02
CA LEU A 55 -8.41 19.41 -30.33
C LEU A 55 -8.04 18.65 -29.06
N SER A 56 -8.32 17.35 -29.03
CA SER A 56 -7.94 16.45 -27.94
C SER A 56 -6.89 15.45 -28.43
N TYR A 57 -5.83 15.24 -27.64
CA TYR A 57 -4.79 14.26 -27.92
C TYR A 57 -4.26 13.64 -26.63
N LEU A 58 -3.72 12.42 -26.72
CA LEU A 58 -3.16 11.71 -25.57
C LEU A 58 -1.65 11.94 -25.49
N ARG A 59 -1.17 12.28 -24.30
CA ARG A 59 0.26 12.32 -23.95
C ARG A 59 0.52 11.29 -22.86
N SER A 60 1.44 10.36 -23.12
CA SER A 60 1.83 9.32 -22.15
C SER A 60 2.96 9.75 -21.22
N ASN A 61 3.57 10.92 -21.45
CA ASN A 61 4.70 11.42 -20.66
C ASN A 61 4.29 12.06 -19.34
N LEU A 62 3.00 12.31 -19.13
CA LEU A 62 2.46 12.77 -17.85
C LEU A 62 1.68 11.63 -17.21
N ASN A 63 2.06 11.30 -15.98
CA ASN A 63 1.30 10.40 -15.13
C ASN A 63 1.14 11.06 -13.76
N TRP A 64 0.10 10.69 -13.04
CA TRP A 64 -0.10 11.16 -11.68
C TRP A 64 -0.64 10.05 -10.81
N LYS A 65 -0.43 10.18 -9.50
CA LYS A 65 -1.02 9.31 -8.49
C LYS A 65 -1.30 10.08 -7.22
N THR A 66 -2.21 9.57 -6.40
CA THR A 66 -2.43 10.12 -5.06
C THR A 66 -1.29 9.71 -4.13
N ARG A 67 -0.78 10.68 -3.37
CA ARG A 67 0.12 10.46 -2.25
C ARG A 67 -0.46 11.11 -1.00
N TYR A 68 -0.42 10.37 0.10
CA TYR A 68 -0.86 10.80 1.40
C TYR A 68 0.31 11.06 2.33
N GLN A 69 0.10 12.00 3.26
CA GLN A 69 0.96 12.18 4.43
C GLN A 69 0.08 12.17 5.68
N LEU A 70 0.27 11.14 6.52
CA LEU A 70 -0.34 11.04 7.84
C LEU A 70 0.66 11.54 8.89
N ASN A 71 0.38 12.69 9.50
CA ASN A 71 1.14 13.17 10.65
C ASN A 71 0.39 12.86 11.95
N LEU A 72 1.07 12.13 12.81
CA LEU A 72 0.65 11.75 14.14
C LEU A 72 1.39 12.62 15.14
N PHE A 73 0.66 13.08 16.15
CA PHE A 73 1.19 13.92 17.23
C PHE A 73 0.92 13.24 18.56
N GLU A 74 1.85 13.35 19.49
CA GLU A 74 1.63 12.86 20.85
C GLU A 74 0.64 13.79 21.57
N ASN A 75 -0.50 13.23 22.03
CA ASN A 75 -1.45 13.70 23.06
C ASN A 75 -1.94 15.16 23.06
N VAL A 76 -1.54 16.01 22.11
CA VAL A 76 -1.76 17.46 22.15
C VAL A 76 -2.50 17.95 20.90
N LYS A 77 -2.45 17.20 19.79
CA LYS A 77 -3.06 17.59 18.52
C LYS A 77 -3.71 16.40 17.82
N PRO A 78 -4.86 16.59 17.15
CA PRO A 78 -5.43 15.55 16.29
C PRO A 78 -4.44 15.21 15.16
N ALA A 79 -4.50 13.97 14.69
CA ALA A 79 -3.75 13.57 13.50
C ALA A 79 -4.13 14.46 12.30
N THR A 80 -3.15 14.81 11.49
CA THR A 80 -3.41 15.55 10.24
C THR A 80 -3.15 14.64 9.06
N PHE A 81 -4.05 14.63 8.09
CA PHE A 81 -3.94 13.84 6.89
C PHE A 81 -3.98 14.75 5.67
N ILE A 82 -2.96 14.67 4.83
CA ILE A 82 -2.79 15.54 3.66
C ILE A 82 -2.79 14.65 2.43
N ALA A 83 -3.69 14.92 1.49
CA ALA A 83 -3.69 14.30 0.17
C ALA A 83 -2.97 15.23 -0.82
N MET A 84 -2.11 14.65 -1.65
CA MET A 84 -1.32 15.35 -2.66
C MET A 84 -1.41 14.58 -3.98
N ALA A 85 -1.44 15.32 -5.09
CA ALA A 85 -1.22 14.78 -6.41
C ALA A 85 0.30 14.74 -6.66
N ASP A 86 0.84 13.54 -6.86
CA ASP A 86 2.22 13.32 -7.31
C ASP A 86 2.21 13.21 -8.84
N ILE A 87 2.47 14.35 -9.51
CA ILE A 87 2.44 14.45 -10.96
C ILE A 87 3.87 14.31 -11.49
N ARG A 88 4.09 13.31 -12.32
CA ARG A 88 5.40 13.00 -12.91
C ARG A 88 5.41 13.35 -14.39
N ASN A 89 6.45 14.05 -14.81
CA ASN A 89 6.76 14.30 -16.22
C ASN A 89 7.97 13.46 -16.65
N ASP A 90 7.68 12.34 -17.30
CA ASP A 90 8.67 11.46 -17.92
C ASP A 90 9.16 11.96 -19.29
N GLY A 91 8.66 13.10 -19.75
CA GLY A 91 9.09 13.74 -20.99
C GLY A 91 10.48 14.36 -20.89
N GLN A 92 11.03 14.73 -22.05
CA GLN A 92 12.30 15.46 -22.16
C GLN A 92 12.11 16.98 -22.15
N SER A 93 10.87 17.45 -22.21
CA SER A 93 10.53 18.87 -22.21
C SER A 93 9.67 19.23 -21.00
N LYS A 94 9.80 20.49 -20.57
CA LYS A 94 8.88 21.12 -19.63
C LYS A 94 7.44 21.05 -20.17
N VAL A 95 6.47 20.88 -19.28
CA VAL A 95 5.05 21.03 -19.60
C VAL A 95 4.46 22.16 -18.78
N ASP A 96 3.81 23.10 -19.47
CA ASP A 96 3.03 24.17 -18.87
C ASP A 96 1.55 23.80 -18.97
N ILE A 97 0.86 23.85 -17.83
CA ILE A 97 -0.54 23.48 -17.67
C ILE A 97 -1.25 24.73 -17.17
N GLU A 98 -2.14 25.30 -17.97
CA GLU A 98 -2.96 26.46 -17.56
C GLU A 98 -4.09 26.01 -16.63
N SER A 99 -4.75 24.91 -17.01
CA SER A 99 -5.73 24.19 -16.21
C SER A 99 -5.70 22.70 -16.58
N ALA A 100 -6.14 21.85 -15.65
CA ALA A 100 -6.27 20.41 -15.90
C ALA A 100 -7.30 19.78 -14.97
N GLU A 101 -7.81 18.62 -15.38
CA GLU A 101 -8.56 17.71 -14.52
C GLU A 101 -7.72 16.46 -14.27
N LEU A 102 -7.57 16.11 -13.00
CA LEU A 102 -6.93 14.90 -12.53
C LEU A 102 -8.03 13.87 -12.28
N LEU A 103 -8.03 12.82 -13.08
CA LEU A 103 -9.00 11.74 -13.01
C LEU A 103 -8.37 10.55 -12.28
N SER A 104 -9.01 10.09 -11.20
CA SER A 104 -8.57 8.98 -10.37
C SER A 104 -9.60 7.85 -10.43
N ASP A 105 -9.12 6.62 -10.20
CA ASP A 105 -9.80 5.31 -10.33
C ASP A 105 -9.54 4.61 -11.69
N ASP A 106 -10.13 3.43 -11.90
CA ASP A 106 -9.90 2.54 -13.04
C ASP A 106 -10.49 3.11 -14.34
N ILE A 107 -9.75 4.00 -14.98
CA ILE A 107 -10.11 4.55 -16.30
C ILE A 107 -9.76 3.53 -17.39
N ASN A 108 -10.73 2.69 -17.73
CA ASN A 108 -10.62 1.78 -18.87
C ASN A 108 -10.89 2.50 -20.20
N LEU A 109 -9.91 3.27 -20.68
CA LEU A 109 -9.93 3.76 -22.07
C LEU A 109 -9.70 2.56 -22.99
N LYS A 110 -10.79 1.93 -23.45
CA LYS A 110 -10.73 0.93 -24.53
C LYS A 110 -10.30 1.62 -25.82
N VAL A 111 -9.00 1.75 -26.03
CA VAL A 111 -8.45 2.10 -27.34
C VAL A 111 -8.75 0.90 -28.24
N HIS A 112 -9.75 1.03 -29.12
CA HIS A 112 -10.01 0.01 -30.13
C HIS A 112 -8.71 -0.21 -30.93
N PRO A 113 -8.11 -1.42 -30.89
CA PRO A 113 -6.96 -1.69 -31.72
C PRO A 113 -7.44 -1.72 -33.16
N LYS A 114 -7.08 -0.70 -33.94
CA LYS A 114 -6.99 -0.90 -35.39
C LYS A 114 -5.93 -1.99 -35.63
N PRO A 115 -6.16 -2.92 -36.57
CA PRO A 115 -5.14 -3.89 -36.92
C PRO A 115 -3.94 -3.12 -37.47
N ASN A 116 -2.75 -3.36 -36.90
CA ASN A 116 -1.42 -2.84 -37.29
C ASN A 116 -0.85 -1.63 -36.56
N TYR A 117 -1.43 -1.17 -35.45
CA TYR A 117 -0.67 -0.36 -34.50
C TYR A 117 -0.76 -1.02 -33.13
N THR A 118 0.37 -1.56 -32.66
CA THR A 118 0.54 -2.06 -31.30
C THR A 118 0.10 -0.99 -30.31
N PRO A 119 -1.01 -1.19 -29.56
CA PRO A 119 -1.37 -0.26 -28.51
C PRO A 119 -0.35 -0.39 -27.38
N MET A 120 0.19 0.75 -26.95
CA MET A 120 0.90 0.85 -25.67
C MET A 120 -0.02 0.31 -24.58
N LEU A 121 0.40 -0.79 -23.96
CA LEU A 121 -0.20 -1.29 -22.73
C LEU A 121 -0.08 -0.20 -21.66
N PHE A 122 -1.19 0.42 -21.30
CA PHE A 122 -1.36 1.06 -19.99
C PHE A 122 -1.39 -0.06 -18.96
N GLN A 123 -0.22 -0.55 -18.60
CA GLN A 123 -0.04 -1.39 -17.42
C GLN A 123 0.70 -0.52 -16.41
N GLY A 124 0.01 -0.19 -15.31
CA GLY A 124 0.62 0.45 -14.16
C GLY A 124 1.73 -0.45 -13.62
N SER A 125 2.93 -0.28 -14.19
CA SER A 125 4.11 -1.05 -13.83
C SER A 125 4.55 -0.57 -12.45
N HIS A 126 4.20 -1.38 -11.46
CA HIS A 126 4.86 -1.42 -10.18
C HIS A 126 6.32 -1.81 -10.44
N ASN A 127 7.27 -0.88 -10.32
CA ASN A 127 8.69 -1.21 -10.19
C ASN A 127 9.49 -0.09 -9.51
N ASN A 128 10.04 -0.47 -8.34
CA ASN A 128 11.29 -0.06 -7.67
C ASN A 128 11.78 1.39 -7.80
N PHE A 129 11.69 2.11 -6.68
CA PHE A 129 12.30 3.42 -6.46
C PHE A 129 13.78 3.32 -6.07
N PRO A 130 14.66 4.20 -6.60
CA PRO A 130 15.84 4.65 -5.89
C PRO A 130 15.43 5.74 -4.88
N ASN A 131 15.66 5.46 -3.59
CA ASN A 131 15.42 6.38 -2.48
C ASN A 131 16.45 7.53 -2.48
N SER A 132 16.02 8.72 -2.89
CA SER A 132 16.63 9.97 -2.42
C SER A 132 15.57 11.07 -2.34
N PHE A 133 14.88 11.14 -1.21
CA PHE A 133 13.98 12.25 -0.88
C PHE A 133 14.71 13.28 -0.01
N ILE A 134 14.76 14.52 -0.49
CA ILE A 134 15.14 15.69 0.30
C ILE A 134 13.87 16.18 1.01
N GLY A 135 13.92 16.29 2.34
CA GLY A 135 12.78 16.69 3.16
C GLY A 135 12.25 18.07 2.80
N ILE A 136 10.96 18.15 2.48
CA ILE A 136 10.26 19.41 2.21
C ILE A 136 9.76 19.96 3.55
N GLY A 137 10.28 21.12 3.96
CA GLY A 137 9.78 21.90 5.10
C GLY A 137 8.44 22.57 4.78
N ASN A 138 7.62 22.78 5.82
CA ASN A 138 6.20 23.15 5.80
C ASN A 138 5.82 24.53 5.18
N SER A 139 6.42 25.00 4.07
CA SER A 139 6.21 26.38 3.59
C SER A 139 6.14 26.62 2.07
N LEU A 140 5.94 25.61 1.20
CA LEU A 140 6.10 25.84 -0.26
C LEU A 140 4.88 25.67 -1.16
N PHE A 141 3.70 25.34 -0.65
CA PHE A 141 2.54 25.13 -1.52
C PHE A 141 1.69 26.39 -1.64
N LYS A 142 1.98 27.21 -2.65
CA LYS A 142 1.16 28.39 -3.02
C LYS A 142 -0.05 28.03 -3.90
N LYS A 143 -0.05 26.83 -4.50
CA LYS A 143 -1.07 26.35 -5.45
C LYS A 143 -1.71 25.07 -4.93
N SER A 144 -3.00 24.86 -5.19
CA SER A 144 -3.76 23.69 -4.73
C SER A 144 -4.66 23.13 -5.84
N VAL A 145 -5.05 21.87 -5.71
CA VAL A 145 -6.12 21.26 -6.52
C VAL A 145 -7.48 21.54 -5.85
N GLY A 146 -8.50 21.86 -6.64
CA GLY A 146 -9.87 22.06 -6.17
C GLY A 146 -10.50 20.80 -5.57
N GLN A 147 -11.65 20.98 -4.91
CA GLN A 147 -12.39 19.88 -4.30
C GLN A 147 -12.83 18.87 -5.37
N GLY A 148 -12.54 17.59 -5.14
CA GLY A 148 -12.90 16.55 -6.09
C GLY A 148 -14.41 16.31 -6.13
N GLU A 149 -14.97 16.20 -7.34
CA GLU A 149 -16.33 15.73 -7.56
C GLU A 149 -16.31 14.26 -8.01
N GLU A 150 -17.30 13.49 -7.58
CA GLU A 150 -17.51 12.13 -8.06
C GLU A 150 -18.46 12.18 -9.26
N ILE A 151 -17.99 11.72 -10.41
CA ILE A 151 -18.76 11.68 -11.67
C ILE A 151 -18.72 10.25 -12.19
N PHE A 152 -19.81 9.50 -12.06
CA PHE A 152 -19.91 8.10 -12.49
C PHE A 152 -18.77 7.21 -11.94
N ASP A 153 -18.61 7.20 -10.61
CA ASP A 153 -17.56 6.47 -9.88
C ASP A 153 -16.12 6.94 -10.19
N LEU A 154 -15.95 8.08 -10.87
CA LEU A 154 -14.65 8.69 -11.14
C LEU A 154 -14.43 9.89 -10.22
N TYR A 155 -13.27 9.96 -9.57
CA TYR A 155 -12.90 11.15 -8.81
C TYR A 155 -12.19 12.15 -9.73
N VAL A 156 -12.78 13.33 -9.89
CA VAL A 156 -12.27 14.41 -10.74
C VAL A 156 -11.77 15.55 -9.88
N PHE A 157 -10.49 15.92 -9.99
CA PHE A 157 -9.91 17.05 -9.26
C PHE A 157 -9.39 18.12 -10.22
N SER A 158 -9.75 19.38 -10.03
CA SER A 158 -9.38 20.45 -10.96
C SER A 158 -8.14 21.21 -10.51
N ILE A 159 -7.15 21.35 -11.39
CA ILE A 159 -6.05 22.31 -11.28
C ILE A 159 -6.53 23.59 -11.97
N THR A 160 -6.83 24.63 -11.19
CA THR A 160 -7.37 25.91 -11.68
C THR A 160 -6.30 26.99 -11.81
N GLU A 161 -5.13 26.77 -11.21
CA GLU A 161 -4.00 27.69 -11.28
C GLU A 161 -2.91 27.15 -12.22
N PRO A 162 -2.29 28.00 -13.05
CA PRO A 162 -1.27 27.54 -13.98
C PRO A 162 -0.08 26.89 -13.24
N ILE A 163 0.37 25.72 -13.68
CA ILE A 163 1.56 25.03 -13.14
C ILE A 163 2.56 24.71 -14.24
N SER A 164 3.83 24.60 -13.85
CA SER A 164 4.95 24.27 -14.73
C SER A 164 5.67 23.06 -14.17
N ILE A 165 5.74 21.98 -14.96
CA ILE A 165 6.39 20.73 -14.56
C ILE A 165 7.61 20.51 -15.44
N ASN A 166 8.80 20.55 -14.85
CA ASN A 166 10.06 20.37 -15.58
C ASN A 166 10.20 18.94 -16.13
N ALA A 167 11.03 18.77 -17.15
CA ALA A 167 11.35 17.45 -17.69
C ALA A 167 11.98 16.56 -16.62
N LYS A 168 11.62 15.27 -16.60
CA LYS A 168 12.16 14.27 -15.65
C LYS A 168 12.01 14.65 -14.17
N THR A 169 10.92 15.34 -13.83
CA THR A 169 10.64 15.73 -12.44
C THR A 169 9.30 15.20 -11.94
N ASN A 170 9.19 15.13 -10.62
CA ASN A 170 7.94 14.90 -9.91
C ASN A 170 7.52 16.23 -9.25
N TYR A 171 6.24 16.55 -9.34
CA TYR A 171 5.64 17.75 -8.78
C TYR A 171 4.53 17.35 -7.83
N LEU A 172 4.68 17.70 -6.54
CA LEU A 172 3.69 17.46 -5.51
C LEU A 172 2.76 18.66 -5.40
N LEU A 173 1.47 18.45 -5.62
CA LEU A 173 0.46 19.49 -5.52
C LEU A 173 -0.56 19.10 -4.43
N PRO A 174 -0.73 19.89 -3.36
CA PRO A 174 -1.74 19.59 -2.35
C PRO A 174 -3.13 19.60 -2.95
N MET A 175 -3.94 18.62 -2.57
CA MET A 175 -5.31 18.45 -3.04
C MET A 175 -6.29 18.75 -1.92
N LEU A 176 -6.39 17.83 -0.97
CA LEU A 176 -7.40 17.82 0.08
C LEU A 176 -6.74 17.67 1.44
N HIS A 177 -7.44 18.16 2.46
CA HIS A 177 -7.14 17.89 3.87
C HIS A 177 -8.31 17.11 4.48
N PRO A 178 -8.43 15.79 4.21
CA PRO A 178 -9.48 14.97 4.80
C PRO A 178 -9.41 15.04 6.33
N GLN A 179 -10.57 15.10 6.96
CA GLN A 179 -10.65 14.97 8.42
C GLN A 179 -10.62 13.48 8.75
N VAL A 180 -9.62 13.07 9.51
CA VAL A 180 -9.41 11.66 9.82
C VAL A 180 -9.50 11.39 11.32
N ILE A 181 -9.99 10.22 11.66
CA ILE A 181 -9.86 9.63 12.99
C ILE A 181 -8.86 8.48 12.85
N VAL A 182 -7.83 8.52 13.68
CA VAL A 182 -6.79 7.48 13.69
C VAL A 182 -6.72 6.89 15.08
N GLU A 183 -7.03 5.60 15.19
CA GLU A 183 -6.82 4.81 16.38
C GLU A 183 -5.50 4.04 16.23
N GLN A 184 -4.53 4.30 17.12
CA GLN A 184 -3.28 3.53 17.19
C GLN A 184 -3.40 2.45 18.26
N TYR A 185 -2.93 1.24 17.95
CA TYR A 185 -2.85 0.16 18.91
C TYR A 185 -1.74 -0.84 18.53
N ALA A 186 -1.37 -1.70 19.47
CA ALA A 186 -0.37 -2.73 19.27
C ALA A 186 -1.07 -4.09 19.07
N SER A 187 -0.93 -4.67 17.88
CA SER A 187 -1.56 -5.93 17.49
C SER A 187 -0.64 -7.12 17.74
N ILE A 188 -1.14 -8.17 18.36
CA ILE A 188 -0.45 -9.44 18.55
C ILE A 188 -1.31 -10.52 17.93
N SER A 189 -1.00 -10.92 16.70
CA SER A 189 -1.63 -12.07 16.04
C SER A 189 -0.69 -13.28 16.07
N THR A 190 -1.16 -14.39 16.64
CA THR A 190 -0.40 -15.64 16.74
C THR A 190 -1.25 -16.83 16.31
N HIS A 191 -0.58 -17.93 15.96
CA HIS A 191 -1.24 -19.18 15.64
C HIS A 191 -0.92 -20.22 16.73
N PHE A 192 -1.93 -21.00 17.11
CA PHE A 192 -1.73 -22.08 18.06
C PHE A 192 -1.05 -23.28 17.41
N ASN A 193 0.10 -23.68 17.95
CA ASN A 193 0.94 -24.78 17.45
C ASN A 193 1.13 -25.92 18.47
N GLY A 194 0.25 -26.05 19.47
CA GLY A 194 0.40 -27.02 20.55
C GLY A 194 1.04 -26.43 21.81
N ALA A 195 1.43 -27.31 22.74
CA ALA A 195 2.15 -26.90 23.96
C ALA A 195 3.55 -26.38 23.61
N GLY A 196 3.99 -25.33 24.31
CA GLY A 196 5.30 -24.70 24.08
C GLY A 196 5.32 -23.21 24.44
N ASN A 197 6.49 -22.60 24.25
CA ASN A 197 6.69 -21.18 24.51
C ASN A 197 6.78 -20.41 23.19
N VAL A 198 6.12 -19.27 23.12
CA VAL A 198 6.21 -18.31 22.02
C VAL A 198 6.53 -16.93 22.61
N SER A 199 7.36 -16.15 21.94
CA SER A 199 7.57 -14.76 22.33
C SER A 199 7.80 -13.90 21.10
N GLY A 200 7.47 -12.63 21.22
CA GLY A 200 7.59 -11.71 20.10
C GLY A 200 7.36 -10.27 20.51
N LYS A 201 7.29 -9.43 19.49
CA LYS A 201 6.92 -8.03 19.60
C LYS A 201 5.57 -7.84 18.94
N ALA A 202 4.75 -6.96 19.48
CA ALA A 202 3.51 -6.57 18.83
C ALA A 202 3.81 -5.80 17.54
N GLU A 203 2.86 -5.80 16.61
CA GLU A 203 2.86 -4.92 15.46
C GLU A 203 2.23 -3.58 15.82
N ARG A 204 2.75 -2.49 15.25
CA ARG A 204 2.15 -1.16 15.34
C ARG A 204 1.07 -1.08 14.27
N THR A 205 -0.18 -1.07 14.72
CA THR A 205 -1.34 -1.07 13.84
C THR A 205 -2.12 0.22 14.00
N PHE A 206 -2.64 0.72 12.88
CA PHE A 206 -3.50 1.89 12.83
C PHE A 206 -4.84 1.51 12.21
N CYS A 207 -5.91 2.06 12.78
CA CYS A 207 -7.23 2.04 12.20
C CYS A 207 -7.60 3.47 11.81
N LEU A 208 -7.63 3.72 10.51
CA LEU A 208 -7.92 5.02 9.89
C LEU A 208 -9.37 5.05 9.43
N SER A 209 -10.09 6.12 9.74
CA SER A 209 -11.34 6.48 9.08
C SER A 209 -11.32 7.94 8.66
N SER A 210 -12.03 8.26 7.58
CA SER A 210 -12.04 9.58 6.93
C SER A 210 -13.46 10.11 6.81
N ASP A 211 -13.62 11.43 6.83
CA ASP A 211 -14.89 12.13 6.58
C ASP A 211 -15.41 11.94 5.14
N ARG A 212 -14.51 11.60 4.23
CA ARG A 212 -14.75 11.42 2.79
C ARG A 212 -14.05 10.19 2.24
N SER A 213 -14.43 9.78 1.04
CA SER A 213 -13.75 8.71 0.32
C SER A 213 -12.31 9.10 -0.02
N LEU A 214 -11.40 8.15 0.09
CA LEU A 214 -9.99 8.29 -0.24
C LEU A 214 -9.68 7.35 -1.40
N SER A 215 -9.02 7.86 -2.44
CA SER A 215 -8.52 7.01 -3.51
C SER A 215 -7.26 6.26 -3.08
N ARG A 216 -6.95 5.17 -3.78
CA ARG A 216 -5.74 4.39 -3.52
C ARG A 216 -4.47 5.23 -3.72
N GLY A 217 -3.46 5.03 -2.87
CA GLY A 217 -2.23 5.82 -2.95
C GLY A 217 -1.19 5.49 -1.89
N ASP A 218 0.05 5.93 -2.14
CA ASP A 218 1.15 5.78 -1.18
C ASP A 218 0.91 6.70 0.02
N CYS A 219 1.06 6.21 1.24
CA CYS A 219 0.93 7.00 2.46
C CYS A 219 2.24 7.02 3.25
N ILE A 220 2.79 8.21 3.43
CA ILE A 220 3.94 8.47 4.30
C ILE A 220 3.42 8.75 5.71
N ILE A 221 3.98 8.07 6.71
CA ILE A 221 3.56 8.18 8.10
C ILE A 221 4.65 8.87 8.89
N ARG A 222 4.27 9.92 9.62
CA ARG A 222 5.17 10.70 10.46
C ARG A 222 4.67 10.76 11.89
N GLU A 223 5.56 10.60 12.85
CA GLU A 223 5.30 10.87 14.27
C GLU A 223 6.18 12.06 14.70
N SER A 224 5.56 13.14 15.16
CA SER A 224 6.28 14.35 15.61
C SER A 224 7.34 14.82 14.59
N ASP A 225 6.93 14.97 13.33
CA ASP A 225 7.74 15.35 12.14
C ASP A 225 8.80 14.35 11.68
N ARG A 226 9.00 13.23 12.36
CA ARG A 226 9.94 12.18 11.94
C ARG A 226 9.25 11.20 10.99
N LEU A 227 9.93 10.82 9.91
CA LEU A 227 9.47 9.72 9.06
C LEU A 227 9.52 8.43 9.86
N VAL A 228 8.39 7.74 9.97
CA VAL A 228 8.26 6.50 10.72
C VAL A 228 8.15 5.30 9.78
N ASP A 229 7.28 5.40 8.78
CA ASP A 229 7.09 4.34 7.80
C ASP A 229 6.39 4.86 6.52
N GLN A 230 6.24 3.96 5.55
CA GLN A 230 5.43 4.12 4.36
C GLN A 230 4.51 2.91 4.20
N THR A 231 3.26 3.15 3.84
CA THR A 231 2.31 2.09 3.48
C THR A 231 1.59 2.44 2.18
N TYR A 232 0.82 1.50 1.64
CA TYR A 232 -0.07 1.73 0.51
C TYR A 232 -1.52 1.67 1.01
N LEU A 233 -2.28 2.73 0.79
CA LEU A 233 -3.70 2.77 1.13
C LEU A 233 -4.52 2.30 -0.08
N PRO A 234 -5.49 1.39 0.11
CA PRO A 234 -6.48 1.06 -0.91
C PRO A 234 -7.50 2.21 -1.07
N ASP A 235 -8.47 2.02 -1.95
CA ASP A 235 -9.66 2.87 -1.97
C ASP A 235 -10.44 2.67 -0.66
N ILE A 236 -10.72 3.75 0.06
CA ILE A 236 -11.40 3.73 1.37
C ILE A 236 -12.67 4.56 1.26
N ALA A 237 -13.83 3.92 1.44
CA ALA A 237 -15.11 4.63 1.46
C ALA A 237 -15.20 5.58 2.67
N ALA A 238 -15.94 6.67 2.51
CA ALA A 238 -16.20 7.62 3.59
C ALA A 238 -16.71 6.92 4.86
N LYS A 239 -16.16 7.29 6.02
CA LYS A 239 -16.44 6.73 7.36
C LYS A 239 -16.12 5.24 7.55
N HIS A 240 -15.66 4.55 6.51
CA HIS A 240 -15.20 3.17 6.66
C HIS A 240 -13.87 3.15 7.41
N LYS A 241 -13.68 2.11 8.22
CA LYS A 241 -12.44 1.87 8.97
C LYS A 241 -11.51 1.03 8.12
N HIS A 242 -10.31 1.51 7.86
CA HIS A 242 -9.26 0.77 7.20
C HIS A 242 -8.10 0.53 8.18
N GLU A 243 -7.68 -0.71 8.27
CA GLU A 243 -6.61 -1.14 9.17
C GLU A 243 -5.34 -1.45 8.40
N PHE A 244 -4.20 -0.96 8.90
CA PHE A 244 -2.89 -1.26 8.35
C PHE A 244 -1.83 -1.34 9.45
N SER A 245 -0.82 -2.18 9.21
CA SER A 245 0.34 -2.37 10.09
C SER A 245 1.58 -1.71 9.48
N VAL A 246 2.44 -1.15 10.33
CA VAL A 246 3.70 -0.48 9.96
C VAL A 246 4.92 -1.16 10.59
N GLY A 247 4.83 -2.48 10.74
CA GLY A 247 5.87 -3.30 11.34
C GLY A 247 5.83 -3.34 12.86
N LYS A 248 6.94 -3.78 13.48
CA LYS A 248 6.97 -4.14 14.91
C LYS A 248 7.12 -2.92 15.82
N ASP A 249 6.36 -2.88 16.91
CA ASP A 249 6.63 -1.98 18.02
C ASP A 249 7.72 -2.58 18.92
N ALA A 250 8.89 -1.93 18.95
CA ALA A 250 10.05 -2.42 19.69
C ALA A 250 9.82 -2.51 21.21
N ASP A 251 8.88 -1.72 21.74
CA ASP A 251 8.67 -1.55 23.17
C ASP A 251 7.48 -2.37 23.69
N ILE A 252 6.73 -3.04 22.82
CA ILE A 252 5.62 -3.91 23.23
C ILE A 252 6.03 -5.36 22.99
N VAL A 253 6.35 -6.06 24.08
CA VAL A 253 6.84 -7.44 24.03
C VAL A 253 5.80 -8.37 24.65
N TYR A 254 5.59 -9.51 24.03
CA TYR A 254 4.75 -10.57 24.61
C TYR A 254 5.53 -11.87 24.76
N LYS A 255 5.12 -12.65 25.76
CA LYS A 255 5.57 -14.02 26.01
C LYS A 255 4.36 -14.87 26.32
N GLU A 256 4.28 -16.02 25.69
CA GLU A 256 3.19 -16.97 25.84
C GLU A 256 3.76 -18.33 26.17
N ASN A 257 3.18 -19.00 27.15
CA ASN A 257 3.44 -20.40 27.46
C ASN A 257 2.13 -21.19 27.40
N ALA A 258 2.07 -22.17 26.49
CA ALA A 258 0.97 -23.11 26.35
C ALA A 258 1.35 -24.43 27.01
N THR A 259 0.56 -24.88 27.97
CA THR A 259 0.77 -26.16 28.66
C THR A 259 -0.41 -27.10 28.41
N LEU A 260 -0.12 -28.35 28.08
CA LEU A 260 -1.15 -29.38 27.97
C LEU A 260 -1.53 -29.83 29.38
N VAL A 261 -2.74 -29.50 29.81
CA VAL A 261 -3.25 -29.82 31.16
C VAL A 261 -3.92 -31.18 31.19
N SER A 262 -4.67 -31.51 30.14
CA SER A 262 -5.35 -32.79 30.06
C SER A 262 -5.45 -33.32 28.64
N SER A 263 -5.40 -34.64 28.50
CA SER A 263 -5.73 -35.33 27.27
C SER A 263 -6.62 -36.52 27.61
N PHE A 264 -7.88 -36.49 27.22
CA PHE A 264 -8.80 -37.60 27.43
C PHE A 264 -9.24 -38.14 26.06
N SER A 265 -9.17 -39.44 25.85
CA SER A 265 -9.69 -40.07 24.64
C SER A 265 -11.11 -40.56 24.90
N LEU A 266 -12.09 -39.95 24.23
CA LEU A 266 -13.46 -40.42 24.20
C LEU A 266 -13.68 -41.16 22.87
N ASN A 267 -13.77 -42.47 22.95
CA ASN A 267 -14.26 -43.27 21.82
C ASN A 267 -15.78 -43.12 21.77
N THR A 268 -16.24 -42.13 21.03
CA THR A 268 -17.67 -41.94 20.75
C THR A 268 -18.05 -42.70 19.48
N THR A 269 -18.58 -43.91 19.64
CA THR A 269 -19.08 -44.69 18.50
C THR A 269 -20.41 -44.13 18.02
N THR A 270 -20.39 -43.17 17.09
CA THR A 270 -21.58 -42.79 16.32
C THR A 270 -21.65 -43.65 15.06
N SER A 271 -22.48 -44.69 15.11
CA SER A 271 -22.79 -45.58 13.99
C SER A 271 -23.65 -44.85 12.94
N LEU A 272 -22.98 -44.14 12.03
CA LEU A 272 -23.52 -43.78 10.72
C LEU A 272 -22.62 -44.46 9.69
N HIS A 273 -23.11 -45.55 9.07
CA HIS A 273 -22.39 -46.31 8.04
C HIS A 273 -20.98 -46.80 8.43
N ASP A 274 -20.84 -47.59 9.49
CA ASP A 274 -19.58 -48.31 9.83
C ASP A 274 -18.32 -47.47 10.11
N PHE A 275 -18.45 -46.14 10.27
CA PHE A 275 -17.36 -45.26 10.68
C PHE A 275 -17.30 -45.12 12.20
N ILE A 276 -16.11 -45.33 12.78
CA ILE A 276 -15.83 -45.01 14.18
C ILE A 276 -15.19 -43.62 14.21
N THR A 277 -15.91 -42.65 14.80
CA THR A 277 -15.35 -41.32 15.03
C THR A 277 -14.73 -41.26 16.41
N THR A 278 -13.40 -41.21 16.47
CA THR A 278 -12.70 -41.00 17.74
C THR A 278 -12.52 -39.51 17.97
N SER A 279 -12.95 -39.02 19.12
CA SER A 279 -12.73 -37.63 19.53
C SER A 279 -11.82 -37.58 20.75
N LYS A 280 -10.76 -36.77 20.67
CA LYS A 280 -9.82 -36.61 21.77
C LYS A 280 -9.81 -35.14 22.20
N PRO A 281 -10.62 -34.74 23.20
CA PRO A 281 -10.49 -33.43 23.80
C PRO A 281 -9.09 -33.27 24.42
N LEU A 282 -8.43 -32.18 24.05
CA LEU A 282 -7.16 -31.73 24.60
C LEU A 282 -7.37 -30.38 25.28
N THR A 283 -7.06 -30.30 26.57
CA THR A 283 -7.18 -29.07 27.35
C THR A 283 -5.82 -28.42 27.47
N TYR A 284 -5.72 -27.16 27.05
CA TYR A 284 -4.51 -26.36 27.17
C TYR A 284 -4.76 -25.17 28.08
N GLU A 285 -3.81 -24.91 28.98
CA GLU A 285 -3.71 -23.66 29.72
C GLU A 285 -2.67 -22.76 29.06
N ILE A 286 -3.07 -21.52 28.79
CA ILE A 286 -2.22 -20.48 28.23
C ILE A 286 -1.91 -19.45 29.31
N ASN A 287 -0.63 -19.15 29.47
CA ASN A 287 -0.13 -18.04 30.26
C ASN A 287 0.52 -17.02 29.32
N LEU A 288 -0.16 -15.90 29.08
CA LEU A 288 0.29 -14.78 28.23
C LEU A 288 0.72 -13.61 29.11
N SER A 289 1.97 -13.18 29.00
CA SER A 289 2.47 -11.91 29.52
C SER A 289 2.63 -10.92 28.36
N VAL A 290 2.09 -9.71 28.51
CA VAL A 290 2.31 -8.58 27.60
C VAL A 290 2.83 -7.40 28.40
N LYS A 291 3.96 -6.84 27.95
CA LYS A 291 4.65 -5.75 28.63
C LYS A 291 4.82 -4.55 27.73
N ASN A 292 4.45 -3.38 28.26
CA ASN A 292 4.69 -2.09 27.65
C ASN A 292 5.95 -1.46 28.25
N TYR A 293 7.05 -1.41 27.51
CA TYR A 293 8.30 -0.76 27.92
C TYR A 293 8.33 0.75 27.67
N LYS A 294 7.27 1.33 27.10
CA LYS A 294 7.19 2.79 26.93
C LYS A 294 7.04 3.45 28.29
N THR A 295 7.76 4.54 28.48
CA THR A 295 7.85 5.24 29.78
C THR A 295 6.88 6.41 29.90
N ASN A 296 6.30 6.86 28.79
CA ASN A 296 5.56 8.13 28.71
C ASN A 296 4.10 8.00 28.23
N ARG A 297 3.64 6.80 27.84
CA ARG A 297 2.29 6.62 27.31
C ARG A 297 1.73 5.21 27.49
N ALA A 298 0.41 5.16 27.66
CA ALA A 298 -0.36 3.94 27.57
C ALA A 298 -0.49 3.46 26.11
N VAL A 299 -0.70 2.16 25.92
CA VAL A 299 -0.89 1.55 24.60
C VAL A 299 -2.07 0.58 24.67
N LYS A 300 -3.02 0.74 23.74
CA LYS A 300 -4.08 -0.25 23.52
C LYS A 300 -3.46 -1.49 22.91
N ILE A 301 -3.69 -2.65 23.49
CA ILE A 301 -3.28 -3.96 22.98
C ILE A 301 -4.50 -4.64 22.38
N ASP A 302 -4.33 -5.20 21.19
CA ASP A 302 -5.24 -6.17 20.61
C ASP A 302 -4.51 -7.49 20.39
N TYR A 303 -4.92 -8.53 21.12
CA TYR A 303 -4.35 -9.86 21.02
C TYR A 303 -5.35 -10.80 20.35
N GLN A 304 -4.87 -11.55 19.35
CA GLN A 304 -5.61 -12.53 18.60
C GLN A 304 -4.80 -13.83 18.50
N LYS A 305 -5.43 -14.94 18.88
CA LYS A 305 -4.86 -16.28 18.69
C LYS A 305 -5.74 -17.10 17.77
N HIS A 306 -5.20 -17.41 16.60
CA HIS A 306 -5.83 -18.26 15.61
C HIS A 306 -5.66 -19.73 15.99
N MET A 307 -6.78 -20.44 16.05
CA MET A 307 -6.84 -21.84 16.44
C MET A 307 -7.18 -22.71 15.22
N PHE A 308 -6.38 -23.73 14.94
CA PHE A 308 -6.62 -24.67 13.84
C PHE A 308 -7.48 -25.86 14.27
N SER A 309 -8.71 -25.59 14.74
CA SER A 309 -9.65 -26.64 15.10
C SER A 309 -11.09 -26.29 14.73
N SER A 310 -11.83 -27.32 14.35
CA SER A 310 -13.28 -27.27 14.10
C SER A 310 -14.12 -27.14 15.38
N SER A 311 -13.55 -27.46 16.55
CA SER A 311 -14.25 -27.39 17.83
C SER A 311 -13.30 -26.89 18.90
N ILE A 312 -13.59 -25.70 19.40
CA ILE A 312 -12.86 -25.02 20.46
C ILE A 312 -13.88 -24.55 21.49
N LYS A 313 -13.57 -24.77 22.76
CA LYS A 313 -14.38 -24.30 23.88
C LYS A 313 -13.49 -23.56 24.86
N LEU A 314 -13.79 -22.29 25.13
CA LEU A 314 -13.18 -21.57 26.23
C LEU A 314 -13.73 -22.16 27.55
N VAL A 315 -12.85 -22.63 28.42
CA VAL A 315 -13.22 -23.33 29.67
C VAL A 315 -13.22 -22.34 30.83
N THR A 316 -12.09 -21.66 31.04
CA THR A 316 -11.90 -20.64 32.08
C THR A 316 -11.01 -19.52 31.58
N SER A 317 -11.17 -18.33 32.17
CA SER A 317 -10.33 -17.17 31.90
C SER A 317 -10.32 -16.26 33.13
N ASN A 318 -9.17 -15.64 33.43
CA ASN A 318 -9.07 -14.60 34.46
C ASN A 318 -9.29 -13.18 33.90
N ALA A 319 -9.58 -13.03 32.60
CA ALA A 319 -9.93 -11.75 31.99
C ALA A 319 -11.07 -11.87 30.97
N ASN A 320 -11.49 -10.72 30.44
CA ASN A 320 -12.52 -10.61 29.41
C ASN A 320 -11.97 -11.07 28.05
N ILE A 321 -11.88 -12.39 27.88
CA ILE A 321 -11.52 -13.06 26.62
C ILE A 321 -12.80 -13.44 25.89
N THR A 322 -12.83 -13.23 24.58
CA THR A 322 -13.90 -13.73 23.72
C THR A 322 -13.35 -14.78 22.74
N LEU A 323 -14.22 -15.70 22.32
CA LEU A 323 -13.96 -16.68 21.27
C LEU A 323 -14.89 -16.41 20.10
N GLU A 324 -14.34 -16.02 18.97
CA GLU A 324 -15.09 -15.69 17.75
C GLU A 324 -14.45 -16.41 16.57
N ASN A 325 -15.20 -17.25 15.85
CA ASN A 325 -14.74 -17.94 14.64
C ASN A 325 -13.36 -18.62 14.80
N SER A 326 -13.17 -19.39 15.88
CA SER A 326 -11.89 -20.04 16.21
C SER A 326 -10.73 -19.07 16.49
N ILE A 327 -11.02 -17.81 16.81
CA ILE A 327 -10.05 -16.81 17.23
C ILE A 327 -10.32 -16.42 18.68
N ILE A 328 -9.32 -16.59 19.53
CA ILE A 328 -9.36 -16.09 20.90
C ILE A 328 -8.91 -14.63 20.86
N LYS A 329 -9.74 -13.72 21.37
CA LYS A 329 -9.49 -12.27 21.37
C LYS A 329 -9.37 -11.72 22.78
N TYR A 330 -8.45 -10.78 22.95
CA TYR A 330 -8.28 -10.02 24.19
C TYR A 330 -7.84 -8.60 23.86
N THR A 331 -8.58 -7.61 24.36
CA THR A 331 -8.23 -6.20 24.18
C THR A 331 -8.08 -5.54 25.55
N THR A 332 -7.01 -4.76 25.72
CA THR A 332 -6.78 -4.01 26.96
C THR A 332 -5.99 -2.74 26.70
N ILE A 333 -5.91 -1.85 27.68
CA ILE A 333 -4.97 -0.73 27.69
C ILE A 333 -3.87 -1.08 28.68
N LEU A 334 -2.61 -1.02 28.24
CA LEU A 334 -1.43 -1.15 29.08
C LEU A 334 -0.86 0.23 29.36
N GLU A 335 -0.83 0.64 30.61
CA GLU A 335 -0.17 1.87 31.04
C GLU A 335 1.36 1.81 30.79
N ALA A 336 2.02 2.95 30.90
CA ALA A 336 3.47 3.03 30.75
C ALA A 336 4.18 2.12 31.78
N ASN A 337 5.16 1.34 31.33
CA ASN A 337 5.89 0.33 32.13
C ASN A 337 5.02 -0.80 32.73
N GLU A 338 3.75 -0.92 32.34
CA GLU A 338 2.86 -1.98 32.85
C GLU A 338 3.16 -3.33 32.18
N GLU A 339 3.01 -4.40 32.96
CA GLU A 339 2.96 -5.78 32.48
C GLU A 339 1.64 -6.40 32.93
N LYS A 340 0.89 -6.97 31.97
CA LYS A 340 -0.33 -7.75 32.26
C LYS A 340 -0.08 -9.22 31.99
N ILE A 341 -0.51 -10.05 32.93
CA ILE A 341 -0.48 -11.51 32.84
C ILE A 341 -1.92 -12.00 32.71
N LEU A 342 -2.18 -12.72 31.64
CA LEU A 342 -3.44 -13.32 31.28
C LEU A 342 -3.29 -14.84 31.34
N THR A 343 -4.22 -15.49 32.05
CA THR A 343 -4.28 -16.96 32.12
C THR A 343 -5.65 -17.43 31.69
N TYR A 344 -5.69 -18.34 30.72
CA TYR A 344 -6.94 -18.92 30.24
C TYR A 344 -6.76 -20.36 29.77
N THR A 345 -7.85 -21.11 29.84
CA THR A 345 -7.87 -22.52 29.46
C THR A 345 -8.91 -22.73 28.38
N TYR A 346 -8.54 -23.46 27.33
CA TYR A 346 -9.48 -23.91 26.31
C TYR A 346 -9.32 -25.41 26.05
N GLU A 347 -10.38 -25.98 25.52
CA GLU A 347 -10.44 -27.36 25.05
C GLU A 347 -10.53 -27.37 23.52
N ILE A 348 -9.69 -28.19 22.88
CA ILE A 348 -9.72 -28.48 21.46
C ILE A 348 -10.20 -29.91 21.29
N THR A 349 -11.22 -30.12 20.45
CA THR A 349 -11.62 -31.48 20.04
C THR A 349 -11.29 -31.72 18.58
N ASN A 350 -10.27 -32.55 18.34
CA ASN A 350 -9.96 -33.05 17.01
C ASN A 350 -10.82 -34.28 16.72
N ARG A 351 -11.49 -34.29 15.56
CA ARG A 351 -12.24 -35.46 15.08
C ARG A 351 -11.36 -36.26 14.13
N TYR A 352 -11.11 -37.52 14.47
CA TYR A 352 -10.48 -38.47 13.57
C TYR A 352 -11.54 -39.43 13.05
N ILE A 353 -11.69 -39.50 11.73
CA ILE A 353 -12.56 -40.47 11.06
C ILE A 353 -11.68 -41.66 10.69
N GLY A 354 -11.85 -42.78 11.38
CA GLY A 354 -11.24 -44.05 11.03
C GLY A 354 -12.20 -44.90 10.20
N LEU A 355 -11.71 -45.53 9.13
CA LEU A 355 -12.41 -46.62 8.45
C LEU A 355 -12.39 -47.85 9.35
N SER A 356 -13.54 -48.42 9.71
CA SER A 356 -13.55 -49.73 10.36
C SER A 356 -13.29 -50.80 9.30
N ILE A 357 -12.20 -51.54 9.45
CA ILE A 357 -11.91 -52.70 8.60
C ILE A 357 -12.67 -53.87 9.22
N HIS A 358 -13.82 -54.22 8.64
CA HIS A 358 -14.50 -55.47 8.96
C HIS A 358 -13.70 -56.62 8.34
N SER A 359 -12.91 -57.31 9.16
CA SER A 359 -12.36 -58.62 8.79
C SER A 359 -13.49 -59.65 8.84
N TYR A 360 -13.87 -60.15 7.65
CA TYR A 360 -14.83 -61.24 7.45
C TYR A 360 -14.36 -62.57 8.02
#